data_AF-A0AAU7ZUX3-F1
#
_entry.id   AF-A0AAU7ZUX3-F1
#
_cell.length_a   1.000
_cell.length_b   1.000
_cell.length_c   1.000
_cell.angle_alpha   90.00
_cell.angle_beta   90.00
_cell.angle_gamma   90.00
#
_symmetry.space_group_name_H-M   'P 1'
#
loop_
_entity.id
_entity.type
_entity.pdbx_description
1 polymer ?
#
loop_
_entity_poly.entity_id
_entity_poly.type
_entity_poly.pdbx_seq_one_letter_code
_entity_poly.pdbx_strand_id
1 'polypeptide(L)'
;MTKRLLVRSILQRPWLLSLLLLCSIPAISQSSEPSDTGGRVVLVLPFDNRSGQAALGWVGDSFPDTLNQRLSSAGFLTITREDRQYALDHLGLPVDFRPSRATTIRIAQNLDADFVVVGSYKVTNGRISVQAQVLQVNQLKLSTPLQDSSELNRLFDVENATAWKVARQIDPRFNVAQQTFLAASGGVQLSAFENYIRGTDATTSQERIKRLEAAIVADPNYPAALLALGKAQYTEREYDQAAATLAKIAPTDRRALEASFYIGLARFNTAKYAEAESAFAFVASRLPLPEVVNNQAVASSRQGHNAVPLFQRASTADPNDVDYHYNLAVAMYRQGDFAGAKREVDLALKLKPADTEAAQLKTSISAGHTPPAANAAATTETTSDFDPLERIRRTYSEASFRQAAFQLDQMRAIRLATLPPAEQAAEYTKQGHEYLAQGLVPEAEQEFQTAITADASSAEAHAGLAQVRERSGNSADARAEAESSIKLHPNAPAYLVLARLDLQTNDTTASAANVNKALQLEPKDTAAQGMRQALLARGQSLQ
;
A
#
# COMPACT_ATOMS: atom_id res chain seq x y z
N MET A 1 31.27 -2.14 -58.01
CA MET A 1 32.08 -3.33 -57.62
C MET A 1 31.23 -4.19 -56.69
N THR A 2 30.96 -5.50 -56.86
CA THR A 2 31.84 -6.71 -56.91
C THR A 2 32.77 -6.84 -55.69
N LYS A 3 32.83 -7.92 -54.89
CA LYS A 3 32.25 -9.30 -54.92
C LYS A 3 31.48 -9.56 -53.59
N ARG A 4 30.52 -10.47 -53.36
CA ARG A 4 29.91 -11.64 -54.04
C ARG A 4 30.57 -13.04 -53.84
N LEU A 5 29.79 -13.98 -53.25
CA LEU A 5 29.91 -15.45 -53.12
C LEU A 5 30.85 -16.06 -52.03
N LEU A 6 30.73 -17.34 -51.57
CA LEU A 6 29.58 -18.23 -51.22
C LEU A 6 30.07 -19.65 -50.78
N VAL A 7 29.69 -20.16 -49.59
CA VAL A 7 29.72 -21.59 -49.16
C VAL A 7 28.68 -21.80 -48.02
N ARG A 8 27.99 -22.93 -47.78
CA ARG A 8 27.14 -23.80 -48.66
C ARG A 8 27.23 -25.34 -48.46
N SER A 9 26.95 -25.86 -47.26
CA SER A 9 26.48 -27.26 -47.05
C SER A 9 25.52 -27.31 -45.85
N ILE A 10 24.38 -28.02 -45.76
CA ILE A 10 23.63 -29.06 -46.51
C ILE A 10 23.45 -30.35 -45.67
N LEU A 11 22.21 -30.55 -45.20
CA LEU A 11 21.47 -31.78 -44.82
C LEU A 11 20.03 -31.25 -44.56
N GLN A 12 18.92 -31.58 -45.22
CA GLN A 12 18.40 -32.85 -45.80
C GLN A 12 18.24 -33.95 -44.73
N ARG A 13 17.11 -34.64 -44.54
CA ARG A 13 15.76 -34.72 -45.20
C ARG A 13 14.83 -35.51 -44.20
N PRO A 14 13.60 -36.00 -44.53
CA PRO A 14 12.41 -35.32 -45.06
C PRO A 14 11.09 -35.65 -44.28
N TRP A 15 10.03 -34.87 -44.54
CA TRP A 15 8.62 -35.25 -44.72
C TRP A 15 8.05 -36.54 -44.08
N LEU A 16 6.93 -36.37 -43.34
CA LEU A 16 5.81 -37.32 -43.34
C LEU A 16 4.49 -36.54 -43.23
N LEU A 17 3.66 -36.58 -44.29
CA LEU A 17 2.25 -36.17 -44.19
C LEU A 17 1.41 -37.36 -43.72
N SER A 18 0.33 -37.08 -42.98
CA SER A 18 -0.76 -38.03 -42.74
C SER A 18 -2.07 -37.26 -42.66
N LEU A 19 -2.95 -37.47 -43.64
CA LEU A 19 -4.37 -37.11 -43.51
C LEU A 19 -5.06 -38.16 -42.63
N LEU A 20 -6.00 -37.73 -41.79
CA LEU A 20 -7.41 -38.16 -41.92
C LEU A 20 -8.35 -37.51 -40.89
N LEU A 21 -9.64 -37.55 -41.25
CA LEU A 21 -10.84 -37.42 -40.41
C LEU A 21 -11.07 -36.14 -39.61
N LEU A 22 -12.02 -35.33 -40.12
CA LEU A 22 -12.80 -34.40 -39.30
C LEU A 22 -13.68 -35.21 -38.33
N CYS A 23 -13.71 -34.81 -37.07
CA CYS A 23 -14.83 -35.07 -36.17
C CYS A 23 -15.31 -33.73 -35.60
N SER A 24 -16.50 -33.31 -36.01
CA SER A 24 -17.08 -32.01 -35.69
C SER A 24 -17.61 -31.96 -34.24
N ILE A 25 -16.74 -31.69 -33.28
CA ILE A 25 -17.16 -31.28 -31.94
C ILE A 25 -17.53 -29.79 -32.01
N PRO A 26 -18.74 -29.36 -31.63
CA PRO A 26 -19.06 -27.95 -31.53
C PRO A 26 -18.25 -27.36 -30.38
N ALA A 27 -17.19 -26.61 -30.71
CA ALA A 27 -16.47 -25.82 -29.73
C ALA A 27 -17.44 -24.79 -29.15
N ILE A 28 -17.85 -24.98 -27.88
CA ILE A 28 -18.52 -23.95 -27.11
C ILE A 28 -17.47 -22.87 -26.87
N SER A 29 -17.37 -21.95 -27.82
CA SER A 29 -16.54 -20.75 -27.72
C SER A 29 -17.19 -19.79 -26.74
N GLN A 30 -17.17 -20.14 -25.45
CA GLN A 30 -17.11 -19.13 -24.41
C GLN A 30 -15.85 -18.31 -24.69
N SER A 31 -16.05 -17.17 -25.35
CA SER A 31 -15.08 -16.09 -25.38
C SER A 31 -15.01 -15.51 -23.97
N SER A 32 -14.29 -16.22 -23.08
CA SER A 32 -13.60 -15.55 -22.00
C SER A 32 -12.65 -14.56 -22.67
N GLU A 33 -13.09 -13.29 -22.75
CA GLU A 33 -12.15 -12.20 -22.96
C GLU A 33 -11.03 -12.39 -21.95
N PRO A 34 -9.74 -12.28 -22.35
CA PRO A 34 -8.65 -12.40 -21.40
C PRO A 34 -8.91 -11.38 -20.30
N SER A 35 -9.07 -11.85 -19.06
CA SER A 35 -9.30 -10.98 -17.92
C SER A 35 -8.18 -9.95 -17.90
N ASP A 36 -8.54 -8.68 -18.04
CA ASP A 36 -7.63 -7.54 -18.13
C ASP A 36 -6.97 -7.29 -16.77
N THR A 37 -6.09 -8.21 -16.38
CA THR A 37 -5.38 -8.27 -15.10
C THR A 37 -4.01 -7.60 -15.17
N GLY A 38 -3.73 -6.87 -16.26
CA GLY A 38 -2.78 -5.76 -16.20
C GLY A 38 -3.35 -4.71 -15.26
N GLY A 39 -2.68 -4.47 -14.13
CA GLY A 39 -3.15 -3.49 -13.14
C GLY A 39 -3.17 -2.09 -13.76
N ARG A 40 -4.37 -1.59 -14.07
CA ARG A 40 -4.55 -0.35 -14.83
C ARG A 40 -3.86 0.83 -14.15
N VAL A 41 -2.88 1.41 -14.84
CA VAL A 41 -2.02 2.45 -14.27
C VAL A 41 -2.66 3.82 -14.46
N VAL A 42 -2.85 4.56 -13.36
CA VAL A 42 -3.52 5.86 -13.35
C VAL A 42 -2.58 6.95 -12.84
N LEU A 43 -2.34 7.96 -13.69
CA LEU A 43 -1.67 9.20 -13.35
C LEU A 43 -2.72 10.25 -12.97
N VAL A 44 -2.75 10.72 -11.73
CA VAL A 44 -3.52 11.92 -11.34
C VAL A 44 -2.59 13.13 -11.33
N LEU A 45 -2.94 14.16 -12.10
CA LEU A 45 -2.23 15.45 -12.10
C LEU A 45 -2.94 16.48 -11.22
N PRO A 46 -2.21 17.48 -10.65
CA PRO A 46 -2.83 18.60 -9.94
C PRO A 46 -3.86 19.33 -10.80
N PHE A 47 -4.99 19.71 -10.21
CA PHE A 47 -6.07 20.38 -10.93
C PHE A 47 -5.80 21.89 -11.08
N ASP A 48 -6.24 22.46 -12.20
CA ASP A 48 -6.10 23.89 -12.48
C ASP A 48 -7.00 24.75 -11.58
N ASN A 49 -6.40 25.71 -10.88
CA ASN A 49 -7.13 26.73 -10.12
C ASN A 49 -7.72 27.80 -11.05
N ARG A 50 -9.02 27.72 -11.32
CA ARG A 50 -9.79 28.70 -12.12
C ARG A 50 -10.55 29.71 -11.25
N SER A 51 -10.19 29.82 -9.96
CA SER A 51 -10.81 30.72 -8.97
C SER A 51 -10.25 32.14 -8.99
N GLY A 52 -9.09 32.37 -9.62
CA GLY A 52 -8.37 33.64 -9.57
C GLY A 52 -7.70 33.96 -8.23
N GLN A 53 -7.69 33.01 -7.28
CA GLN A 53 -7.18 33.18 -5.93
C GLN A 53 -5.98 32.25 -5.69
N ALA A 54 -4.76 32.80 -5.78
CA ALA A 54 -3.52 32.03 -5.63
C ALA A 54 -3.41 31.31 -4.27
N ALA A 55 -3.97 31.89 -3.20
CA ALA A 55 -3.99 31.29 -1.86
C ALA A 55 -4.68 29.91 -1.83
N LEU A 56 -5.63 29.65 -2.73
CA LEU A 56 -6.34 28.37 -2.87
C LEU A 56 -5.59 27.34 -3.74
N GLY A 57 -4.36 27.62 -4.20
CA GLY A 57 -3.60 26.75 -5.10
C GLY A 57 -3.48 25.30 -4.63
N TRP A 58 -3.28 25.10 -3.32
CA TRP A 58 -3.16 23.79 -2.67
C TRP A 58 -4.36 22.85 -2.92
N VAL A 59 -5.55 23.40 -3.18
CA VAL A 59 -6.76 22.64 -3.51
C VAL A 59 -6.64 21.98 -4.90
N GLY A 60 -5.74 22.46 -5.76
CA GLY A 60 -5.37 21.76 -7.00
C GLY A 60 -4.41 20.61 -6.74
N ASP A 61 -3.49 20.79 -5.80
CA ASP A 61 -2.44 19.83 -5.45
C ASP A 61 -2.94 18.72 -4.49
N SER A 62 -4.10 18.91 -3.84
CA SER A 62 -4.79 17.89 -3.03
C SER A 62 -5.48 16.79 -3.85
N PHE A 63 -5.97 17.08 -5.07
CA PHE A 63 -6.65 16.08 -5.90
C PHE A 63 -5.81 14.81 -6.12
N PRO A 64 -4.51 14.89 -6.48
CA PRO A 64 -3.65 13.71 -6.56
C PRO A 64 -3.50 12.90 -5.28
N ASP A 65 -3.64 13.46 -4.08
CA ASP A 65 -3.54 12.70 -2.82
C ASP A 65 -4.84 11.90 -2.59
N THR A 66 -5.98 12.59 -2.57
CA THR A 66 -7.30 11.96 -2.34
C THR A 66 -7.68 10.98 -3.45
N LEU A 67 -7.49 11.34 -4.73
CA LEU A 67 -7.81 10.44 -5.85
C LEU A 67 -6.84 9.25 -5.90
N ASN A 68 -5.54 9.40 -5.63
CA ASN A 68 -4.64 8.24 -5.57
C ASN A 68 -5.06 7.28 -4.45
N GLN A 69 -5.40 7.78 -3.27
CA GLN A 69 -5.93 6.92 -2.20
C GLN A 69 -7.19 6.17 -2.68
N ARG A 70 -8.20 6.88 -3.19
CA ARG A 70 -9.49 6.28 -3.56
C ARG A 70 -9.45 5.36 -4.77
N LEU A 71 -8.54 5.58 -5.71
CA LEU A 71 -8.34 4.70 -6.85
C LEU A 71 -7.50 3.47 -6.44
N SER A 72 -6.53 3.62 -5.53
CA SER A 72 -5.88 2.47 -4.88
C SER A 72 -6.89 1.59 -4.14
N SER A 73 -7.82 2.22 -3.38
CA SER A 73 -8.94 1.56 -2.70
C SER A 73 -9.93 0.83 -3.64
N ALA A 74 -9.81 1.03 -4.96
CA ALA A 74 -10.63 0.41 -6.00
C ALA A 74 -9.81 -0.49 -6.95
N GLY A 75 -8.60 -0.90 -6.55
CA GLY A 75 -7.75 -1.81 -7.30
C GLY A 75 -6.98 -1.20 -8.49
N PHE A 76 -6.94 0.12 -8.64
CA PHE A 76 -6.12 0.80 -9.65
C PHE A 76 -4.69 1.01 -9.16
N LEU A 77 -3.70 0.87 -10.03
CA LEU A 77 -2.31 1.19 -9.70
C LEU A 77 -2.07 2.70 -9.90
N THR A 78 -1.94 3.46 -8.81
CA THR A 78 -1.84 4.93 -8.89
C THR A 78 -0.40 5.42 -8.75
N ILE A 79 0.06 6.26 -9.68
CA ILE A 79 1.43 6.78 -9.68
C ILE A 79 1.61 7.82 -8.56
N THR A 80 2.57 7.59 -7.66
CA THR A 80 2.75 8.38 -6.42
C THR A 80 3.38 9.75 -6.66
N ARG A 81 3.43 10.58 -5.60
CA ARG A 81 3.98 11.94 -5.69
C ARG A 81 5.48 11.91 -5.96
N GLU A 82 6.19 10.99 -5.32
CA GLU A 82 7.60 10.67 -5.55
C GLU A 82 7.87 10.24 -7.01
N ASP A 83 7.08 9.32 -7.58
CA ASP A 83 7.22 8.89 -8.99
C ASP A 83 6.93 10.03 -9.98
N ARG A 84 5.88 10.84 -9.73
CA ARG A 84 5.59 12.03 -10.55
C ARG A 84 6.73 13.04 -10.52
N GLN A 85 7.29 13.28 -9.33
CA GLN A 85 8.43 14.20 -9.15
C GLN A 85 9.66 13.71 -9.93
N TYR A 86 10.00 12.44 -9.78
CA TYR A 86 11.09 11.79 -10.53
C TYR A 86 10.92 11.98 -12.05
N ALA A 87 9.71 11.77 -12.59
CA ALA A 87 9.45 11.96 -14.02
C ALA A 87 9.49 13.43 -14.47
N LEU A 88 9.08 14.39 -13.64
CA LEU A 88 9.23 15.82 -13.94
C LEU A 88 10.72 16.22 -14.01
N ASP A 89 11.52 15.79 -13.03
CA ASP A 89 12.97 16.07 -13.00
C ASP A 89 13.69 15.46 -14.22
N HIS A 90 13.36 14.22 -14.59
CA HIS A 90 13.93 13.55 -15.77
C HIS A 90 13.50 14.18 -17.11
N LEU A 91 12.38 14.90 -17.13
CA LEU A 91 11.93 15.68 -18.29
C LEU A 91 12.40 17.14 -18.27
N GLY A 92 13.12 17.57 -17.22
CA GLY A 92 13.57 18.95 -17.03
C GLY A 92 12.42 19.94 -16.77
N LEU A 93 11.35 19.48 -16.13
CA LEU A 93 10.14 20.25 -15.83
C LEU A 93 10.10 20.62 -14.33
N PRO A 94 9.74 21.86 -13.94
CA PRO A 94 9.65 22.24 -12.55
C PRO A 94 8.42 21.64 -11.85
N VAL A 95 8.46 21.56 -10.52
CA VAL A 95 7.43 20.90 -9.69
C VAL A 95 6.03 21.51 -9.84
N ASP A 96 5.95 22.83 -10.01
CA ASP A 96 4.71 23.58 -10.15
C ASP A 96 4.12 23.52 -11.58
N PHE A 97 4.87 22.97 -12.54
CA PHE A 97 4.53 22.96 -13.96
C PHE A 97 3.13 22.41 -14.23
N ARG A 98 2.28 23.24 -14.86
CA ARG A 98 0.96 22.83 -15.36
C ARG A 98 1.08 22.38 -16.83
N PRO A 99 1.04 21.07 -17.12
CA PRO A 99 1.42 20.56 -18.43
C PRO A 99 0.37 20.85 -19.51
N SER A 100 0.84 21.16 -20.73
CA SER A 100 -0.02 21.11 -21.92
C SER A 100 -0.55 19.68 -22.14
N ARG A 101 -1.63 19.50 -22.91
CA ARG A 101 -2.13 18.14 -23.25
C ARG A 101 -1.05 17.27 -23.91
N ALA A 102 -0.19 17.85 -24.74
CA ALA A 102 0.93 17.13 -25.36
C ALA A 102 2.01 16.74 -24.33
N THR A 103 2.32 17.62 -23.37
CA THR A 103 3.26 17.30 -22.29
C THR A 103 2.68 16.29 -21.30
N THR A 104 1.36 16.35 -21.05
CA THR A 104 0.61 15.37 -20.25
C THR A 104 0.74 13.96 -20.82
N ILE A 105 0.53 13.81 -22.13
CA ILE A 105 0.71 12.53 -22.84
C ILE A 105 2.17 12.05 -22.71
N ARG A 106 3.16 12.94 -22.88
CA ARG A 106 4.58 12.58 -22.70
C ARG A 106 4.91 12.14 -21.26
N ILE A 107 4.43 12.85 -20.25
CA ILE A 107 4.63 12.48 -18.84
C ILE A 107 4.04 11.09 -18.58
N ALA A 108 2.80 10.85 -19.02
CA ALA A 108 2.13 9.56 -18.90
C ALA A 108 2.88 8.41 -19.61
N GLN A 109 3.43 8.66 -20.80
CA GLN A 109 4.24 7.71 -21.56
C GLN A 109 5.64 7.45 -20.97
N ASN A 110 6.16 8.31 -20.09
CA ASN A 110 7.41 8.06 -19.35
C ASN A 110 7.15 7.40 -17.98
N LEU A 111 5.88 7.18 -17.64
CA LEU A 111 5.40 6.57 -16.40
C LEU A 111 4.53 5.32 -16.67
N ASP A 112 4.51 4.84 -17.92
CA ASP A 112 3.70 3.72 -18.41
C ASP A 112 2.22 3.76 -17.96
N ALA A 113 1.62 4.96 -17.93
CA ALA A 113 0.26 5.18 -17.48
C ALA A 113 -0.77 4.88 -18.58
N ASP A 114 -1.72 3.98 -18.33
CA ASP A 114 -2.87 3.73 -19.21
C ASP A 114 -3.86 4.91 -19.24
N PHE A 115 -4.06 5.55 -18.09
CA PHE A 115 -5.02 6.62 -17.87
C PHE A 115 -4.38 7.84 -17.22
N VAL A 116 -4.77 9.04 -17.66
CA VAL A 116 -4.47 10.29 -16.94
C VAL A 116 -5.76 10.97 -16.50
N VAL A 117 -5.84 11.32 -15.22
CA VAL A 117 -6.88 12.22 -14.71
C VAL A 117 -6.34 13.64 -14.75
N VAL A 118 -7.03 14.50 -15.53
CA VAL A 118 -6.80 15.94 -15.57
C VAL A 118 -8.06 16.66 -15.13
N GLY A 119 -7.92 17.85 -14.55
CA GLY A 119 -9.09 18.59 -14.09
C GLY A 119 -8.82 20.05 -13.75
N SER A 120 -9.88 20.73 -13.35
CA SER A 120 -9.87 22.11 -12.92
C SER A 120 -10.97 22.35 -11.88
N TYR A 121 -10.79 23.37 -11.05
CA TYR A 121 -11.76 23.75 -10.04
C TYR A 121 -11.91 25.27 -9.99
N LYS A 122 -13.09 25.74 -9.59
CA LYS A 122 -13.39 27.14 -9.34
C LYS A 122 -14.11 27.27 -8.01
N VAL A 123 -13.53 28.07 -7.10
CA VAL A 123 -14.19 28.51 -5.87
C VAL A 123 -14.86 29.86 -6.11
N THR A 124 -16.10 30.02 -5.67
CA THR A 124 -16.88 31.26 -5.73
C THR A 124 -17.91 31.27 -4.60
N ASN A 125 -17.95 32.33 -3.80
CA ASN A 125 -18.87 32.52 -2.67
C ASN A 125 -18.89 31.32 -1.69
N GLY A 126 -17.72 30.79 -1.34
CA GLY A 126 -17.59 29.63 -0.44
C GLY A 126 -17.78 28.26 -1.10
N ARG A 127 -18.44 28.19 -2.27
CA ARG A 127 -18.65 26.94 -3.01
C ARG A 127 -17.50 26.61 -3.95
N ILE A 128 -17.12 25.33 -4.01
CA ILE A 128 -16.21 24.77 -5.01
C ILE A 128 -17.01 24.06 -6.10
N SER A 129 -16.66 24.28 -7.36
CA SER A 129 -17.14 23.53 -8.53
C SER A 129 -15.94 22.89 -9.23
N VAL A 130 -16.04 21.61 -9.57
CA VAL A 130 -14.94 20.79 -10.08
C VAL A 130 -15.33 20.17 -11.42
N GLN A 131 -14.37 20.13 -12.34
CA GLN A 131 -14.47 19.43 -13.62
C GLN A 131 -13.24 18.55 -13.82
N ALA A 132 -13.42 17.24 -13.94
CA ALA A 132 -12.38 16.25 -14.24
C ALA A 132 -12.65 15.55 -15.57
N GLN A 133 -11.59 15.08 -16.24
CA GLN A 133 -11.67 14.25 -17.43
C GLN A 133 -10.59 13.16 -17.39
N VAL A 134 -10.95 11.97 -17.87
CA VAL A 134 -10.05 10.82 -17.99
C VAL A 134 -9.54 10.73 -19.42
N LEU A 135 -8.22 10.81 -19.60
CA LEU A 135 -7.54 10.57 -20.87
C LEU A 135 -7.06 9.12 -20.91
N GLN A 136 -7.59 8.34 -21.84
CA GLN A 136 -7.04 7.02 -22.18
C GLN A 136 -5.82 7.23 -23.06
N VAL A 137 -4.61 6.92 -22.57
CA VAL A 137 -3.34 7.29 -23.22
C VAL A 137 -3.17 6.55 -24.54
N ASN A 138 -3.35 5.22 -24.53
CA ASN A 138 -3.20 4.36 -25.71
C ASN A 138 -4.23 4.65 -26.82
N GLN A 139 -5.40 5.22 -26.48
CA GLN A 139 -6.42 5.64 -27.46
C GLN A 139 -6.40 7.15 -27.77
N LEU A 140 -5.57 7.94 -27.06
CA LEU A 140 -5.58 9.41 -27.01
C LEU A 140 -6.96 10.04 -26.72
N LYS A 141 -7.90 9.23 -26.22
CA LYS A 141 -9.33 9.52 -26.09
C LYS A 141 -9.62 10.15 -24.73
N LEU A 142 -10.21 11.35 -24.75
CA LEU A 142 -10.61 12.06 -23.54
C LEU A 142 -12.09 11.78 -23.24
N SER A 143 -12.44 11.54 -21.98
CA SER A 143 -13.82 11.35 -21.54
C SER A 143 -14.68 12.60 -21.70
N THR A 144 -15.99 12.45 -21.62
CA THR A 144 -16.88 13.57 -21.29
C THR A 144 -16.49 14.18 -19.94
N PRO A 145 -16.68 15.48 -19.72
CA PRO A 145 -16.48 16.13 -18.42
C PRO A 145 -17.28 15.48 -17.29
N LEU A 146 -16.57 14.99 -16.28
CA LEU A 146 -17.12 14.60 -14.99
C LEU A 146 -17.19 15.86 -14.13
N GLN A 147 -18.36 16.18 -13.57
CA GLN A 147 -18.58 17.42 -12.81
C GLN A 147 -19.11 17.13 -11.41
N ASP A 148 -18.73 17.96 -10.44
CA ASP A 148 -19.22 17.94 -9.06
C ASP A 148 -19.12 19.33 -8.40
N SER A 149 -19.88 19.58 -7.32
CA SER A 149 -19.80 20.84 -6.56
C SER A 149 -20.34 20.72 -5.12
N SER A 150 -19.70 21.38 -4.17
CA SER A 150 -20.16 21.49 -2.78
C SER A 150 -19.69 22.81 -2.15
N GLU A 151 -19.95 22.99 -0.86
CA GLU A 151 -19.26 23.99 -0.06
C GLU A 151 -17.78 23.61 0.12
N LEU A 152 -16.86 24.59 0.16
CA LEU A 152 -15.42 24.32 0.26
C LEU A 152 -15.03 23.64 1.59
N ASN A 153 -15.79 23.85 2.67
CA ASN A 153 -15.61 23.11 3.92
C ASN A 153 -15.96 21.62 3.81
N ARG A 154 -16.57 21.18 2.70
CA ARG A 154 -16.86 19.80 2.33
C ARG A 154 -16.00 19.33 1.14
N LEU A 155 -14.77 19.84 1.01
CA LEU A 155 -13.83 19.50 -0.08
C LEU A 155 -13.72 17.99 -0.32
N PHE A 156 -13.56 17.20 0.75
CA PHE A 156 -13.44 15.73 0.66
C PHE A 156 -14.63 15.08 -0.06
N ASP A 157 -15.86 15.53 0.15
CA ASP A 157 -17.02 14.96 -0.54
C ASP A 157 -16.90 15.12 -2.07
N VAL A 158 -16.38 16.27 -2.51
CA VAL A 158 -16.19 16.60 -3.93
C VAL A 158 -15.03 15.83 -4.53
N GLU A 159 -13.91 15.70 -3.80
CA GLU A 159 -12.76 14.88 -4.21
C GLU A 159 -13.12 13.39 -4.26
N ASN A 160 -13.79 12.86 -3.24
CA ASN A 160 -14.24 11.46 -3.17
C ASN A 160 -15.28 11.15 -4.25
N ALA A 161 -16.27 12.03 -4.48
CA ALA A 161 -17.25 11.85 -5.56
C ALA A 161 -16.59 11.95 -6.94
N THR A 162 -15.59 12.82 -7.11
CA THR A 162 -14.77 12.88 -8.33
C THR A 162 -14.00 11.58 -8.53
N ALA A 163 -13.37 11.04 -7.48
CA ALA A 163 -12.66 9.76 -7.55
C ALA A 163 -13.59 8.58 -7.90
N TRP A 164 -14.79 8.52 -7.32
CA TRP A 164 -15.79 7.49 -7.66
C TRP A 164 -16.25 7.61 -9.12
N LYS A 165 -16.50 8.84 -9.60
CA LYS A 165 -16.84 9.11 -11.00
C LYS A 165 -15.71 8.72 -11.96
N VAL A 166 -14.45 8.93 -11.57
CA VAL A 166 -13.27 8.47 -12.32
C VAL A 166 -13.19 6.95 -12.33
N ALA A 167 -13.36 6.27 -11.18
CA ALA A 167 -13.38 4.81 -11.10
C ALA A 167 -14.43 4.19 -12.03
N ARG A 168 -15.67 4.69 -11.98
CA ARG A 168 -16.78 4.31 -12.89
C ARG A 168 -16.51 4.64 -14.36
N GLN A 169 -15.70 5.66 -14.66
CA GLN A 169 -15.32 6.05 -16.03
C GLN A 169 -14.17 5.20 -16.57
N ILE A 170 -13.34 4.60 -15.72
CA ILE A 170 -12.26 3.67 -16.10
C ILE A 170 -12.81 2.23 -16.18
N ASP A 171 -13.57 1.77 -15.18
CA ASP A 171 -14.28 0.48 -15.24
C ASP A 171 -15.81 0.66 -15.05
N PRO A 172 -16.62 0.53 -16.12
CA PRO A 172 -18.08 0.57 -16.05
C PRO A 172 -18.73 -0.53 -15.21
N ARG A 173 -17.99 -1.57 -14.80
CA ARG A 173 -18.44 -2.66 -13.92
C ARG A 173 -18.24 -2.34 -12.42
N PHE A 174 -17.45 -1.30 -12.09
CA PHE A 174 -17.13 -0.94 -10.71
C PHE A 174 -18.39 -0.69 -9.86
N ASN A 175 -18.54 -1.45 -8.79
CA ASN A 175 -19.81 -1.72 -8.10
C ASN A 175 -19.83 -1.32 -6.60
N VAL A 176 -18.73 -0.77 -6.07
CA VAL A 176 -18.69 -0.10 -4.76
C VAL A 176 -19.58 1.16 -4.80
N ALA A 177 -20.38 1.39 -3.76
CA ALA A 177 -21.34 2.49 -3.76
C ALA A 177 -20.65 3.87 -3.65
N GLN A 178 -21.19 4.89 -4.34
CA GLN A 178 -20.68 6.27 -4.22
C GLN A 178 -20.71 6.76 -2.76
N GLN A 179 -21.73 6.36 -2.02
CA GLN A 179 -21.90 6.71 -0.62
C GLN A 179 -20.75 6.14 0.26
N THR A 180 -20.20 4.97 -0.08
CA THR A 180 -19.04 4.39 0.59
C THR A 180 -17.77 5.22 0.38
N PHE A 181 -17.59 5.80 -0.82
CA PHE A 181 -16.49 6.72 -1.10
C PHE A 181 -16.61 8.03 -0.31
N LEU A 182 -17.82 8.57 -0.17
CA LEU A 182 -18.09 9.76 0.64
C LEU A 182 -17.81 9.49 2.14
N ALA A 183 -18.31 8.36 2.66
CA ALA A 183 -18.14 7.94 4.04
C ALA A 183 -16.68 7.59 4.41
N ALA A 184 -15.82 7.28 3.43
CA ALA A 184 -14.40 7.04 3.64
C ALA A 184 -13.58 8.31 4.00
N SER A 185 -14.23 9.46 4.17
CA SER A 185 -13.69 10.67 4.77
C SER A 185 -13.41 10.45 6.27
N GLY A 186 -12.21 9.94 6.59
CA GLY A 186 -11.85 9.44 7.93
C GLY A 186 -11.66 10.49 9.03
N GLY A 187 -12.60 11.42 9.21
CA GLY A 187 -12.62 12.42 10.29
C GLY A 187 -11.60 13.56 10.18
N VAL A 188 -10.67 13.50 9.23
CA VAL A 188 -9.57 14.46 9.06
C VAL A 188 -10.08 15.89 8.93
N GLN A 189 -9.55 16.80 9.74
CA GLN A 189 -9.92 18.21 9.67
C GLN A 189 -9.34 18.88 8.42
N LEU A 190 -10.13 19.71 7.74
CA LEU A 190 -9.70 20.39 6.51
C LEU A 190 -8.46 21.29 6.73
N SER A 191 -8.32 21.88 7.91
CA SER A 191 -7.14 22.64 8.35
C SER A 191 -5.89 21.77 8.53
N ALA A 192 -6.05 20.52 8.96
CA ALA A 192 -4.96 19.54 9.02
C ALA A 192 -4.52 19.14 7.60
N PHE A 193 -5.49 18.86 6.73
CA PHE A 193 -5.26 18.49 5.33
C PHE A 193 -4.59 19.61 4.52
N GLU A 194 -5.06 20.86 4.64
CA GLU A 194 -4.43 22.02 4.00
C GLU A 194 -2.95 22.16 4.41
N ASN A 195 -2.65 22.05 5.70
CA ASN A 195 -1.27 22.16 6.18
C ASN A 195 -0.43 20.93 5.83
N TYR A 196 -1.02 19.74 5.69
CA TYR A 196 -0.34 18.56 5.18
C TYR A 196 0.09 18.74 3.72
N ILE A 197 -0.83 19.07 2.81
CA ILE A 197 -0.53 19.29 1.38
C ILE A 197 0.52 20.40 1.20
N ARG A 198 0.29 21.58 1.83
CA ARG A 198 1.26 22.68 1.83
C ARG A 198 2.62 22.30 2.45
N GLY A 199 2.64 21.37 3.39
CA GLY A 199 3.85 20.87 4.02
C GLY A 199 4.62 19.92 3.12
N THR A 200 3.94 18.97 2.46
CA THR A 200 4.56 18.09 1.47
C THR A 200 5.15 18.87 0.28
N ASP A 201 4.45 19.92 -0.18
CA ASP A 201 4.87 20.78 -1.29
C ASP A 201 5.84 21.91 -0.88
N ALA A 202 6.18 22.04 0.41
CA ALA A 202 7.16 23.03 0.85
C ALA A 202 8.57 22.71 0.34
N THR A 203 9.19 23.68 -0.31
CA THR A 203 10.54 23.57 -0.91
C THR A 203 11.68 23.58 0.10
N THR A 204 11.44 24.07 1.32
CA THR A 204 12.42 24.08 2.42
C THR A 204 11.99 23.15 3.56
N SER A 205 12.95 22.46 4.18
CA SER A 205 12.68 21.57 5.32
C SER A 205 12.02 22.30 6.50
N GLN A 206 12.36 23.57 6.73
CA GLN A 206 11.81 24.34 7.85
C GLN A 206 10.32 24.65 7.68
N GLU A 207 9.85 25.09 6.50
CA GLU A 207 8.42 25.30 6.28
C GLU A 207 7.69 23.95 6.16
N ARG A 208 8.33 22.90 5.61
CA ARG A 208 7.81 21.52 5.59
C ARG A 208 7.49 21.02 6.99
N ILE A 209 8.47 21.03 7.90
CA ILE A 209 8.31 20.56 9.29
C ILE A 209 7.22 21.38 9.98
N LYS A 210 7.34 22.71 10.00
CA LYS A 210 6.37 23.64 10.61
C LYS A 210 4.94 23.44 10.12
N ARG A 211 4.74 23.14 8.83
CA ARG A 211 3.42 22.85 8.24
C ARG A 211 2.88 21.50 8.69
N LEU A 212 3.70 20.46 8.65
CA LEU A 212 3.30 19.12 9.07
C LEU A 212 3.03 19.04 10.58
N GLU A 213 3.79 19.79 11.39
CA GLU A 213 3.48 20.04 12.80
C GLU A 213 2.14 20.75 12.97
N ALA A 214 1.85 21.81 12.22
CA ALA A 214 0.55 22.48 12.25
C ALA A 214 -0.61 21.55 11.82
N ALA A 215 -0.35 20.61 10.91
CA ALA A 215 -1.33 19.58 10.54
C ALA A 215 -1.62 18.62 11.71
N ILE A 216 -0.59 18.19 12.44
CA ILE A 216 -0.71 17.29 13.60
C ILE A 216 -1.26 18.02 14.85
N VAL A 217 -1.07 19.34 14.96
CA VAL A 217 -1.74 20.16 15.99
C VAL A 217 -3.25 20.29 15.71
N ALA A 218 -3.65 20.36 14.44
CA ALA A 218 -5.06 20.35 14.06
C ALA A 218 -5.69 18.95 14.20
N ASP A 219 -5.00 17.90 13.76
CA ASP A 219 -5.43 16.49 13.91
C ASP A 219 -4.26 15.60 14.38
N PRO A 220 -4.16 15.32 15.70
CA PRO A 220 -3.07 14.53 16.28
C PRO A 220 -2.95 13.09 15.76
N ASN A 221 -4.02 12.56 15.15
CA ASN A 221 -4.09 11.17 14.70
C ASN A 221 -3.99 11.03 13.17
N TYR A 222 -3.75 12.12 12.43
CA TYR A 222 -3.72 12.07 10.96
C TYR A 222 -2.45 11.37 10.41
N PRO A 223 -2.52 10.12 9.91
CA PRO A 223 -1.30 9.32 9.75
C PRO A 223 -0.47 9.67 8.50
N ALA A 224 -1.03 10.40 7.53
CA ALA A 224 -0.26 10.95 6.41
C ALA A 224 0.68 12.08 6.88
N ALA A 225 0.17 13.00 7.70
CA ALA A 225 0.98 14.07 8.28
C ALA A 225 2.04 13.51 9.26
N LEU A 226 1.70 12.50 10.07
CA LEU A 226 2.66 11.79 10.93
C LEU A 226 3.80 11.15 10.12
N LEU A 227 3.47 10.46 9.02
CA LEU A 227 4.48 9.83 8.14
C LEU A 227 5.38 10.88 7.48
N ALA A 228 4.77 11.91 6.88
CA ALA A 228 5.50 12.99 6.21
C ALA A 228 6.39 13.78 7.18
N LEU A 229 5.92 14.07 8.41
CA LEU A 229 6.73 14.74 9.43
C LEU A 229 7.89 13.84 9.87
N GLY A 230 7.65 12.55 10.11
CA GLY A 230 8.69 11.59 10.46
C GLY A 230 9.77 11.45 9.38
N LYS A 231 9.38 11.40 8.09
CA LYS A 231 10.31 11.43 6.94
C LYS A 231 11.15 12.72 6.92
N ALA A 232 10.53 13.87 7.21
CA ALA A 232 11.23 15.16 7.27
C ALA A 232 12.22 15.22 8.45
N GLN A 233 11.78 14.89 9.67
CA GLN A 233 12.61 14.83 10.88
C GLN A 233 13.79 13.85 10.72
N TYR A 234 13.57 12.69 10.10
CA TYR A 234 14.65 11.75 9.78
C TYR A 234 15.69 12.35 8.80
N THR A 235 15.23 13.14 7.82
CA THR A 235 16.10 13.82 6.85
C THR A 235 16.99 14.88 7.51
N GLU A 236 16.42 15.66 8.43
CA GLU A 236 17.16 16.65 9.26
C GLU A 236 17.94 15.99 10.42
N ARG A 237 17.96 14.65 10.49
CA ARG A 237 18.68 13.82 11.49
C ARG A 237 18.14 13.93 12.93
N GLU A 238 16.91 14.40 13.09
CA GLU A 238 16.18 14.47 14.36
C GLU A 238 15.64 13.08 14.77
N TYR A 239 16.51 12.05 14.73
CA TYR A 239 16.12 10.64 14.67
C TYR A 239 15.20 10.18 15.81
N ASP A 240 15.47 10.57 17.06
CA ASP A 240 14.62 10.16 18.18
C ASP A 240 13.24 10.83 18.16
N GLN A 241 13.13 12.04 17.58
CA GLN A 241 11.87 12.75 17.35
C GLN A 241 11.12 12.12 16.17
N ALA A 242 11.81 11.82 15.07
CA ALA A 242 11.27 11.09 13.92
C ALA A 242 10.64 9.75 14.35
N ALA A 243 11.36 8.94 15.13
CA ALA A 243 10.86 7.69 15.66
C ALA A 243 9.63 7.88 16.58
N ALA A 244 9.63 8.91 17.44
CA ALA A 244 8.50 9.22 18.32
C ALA A 244 7.26 9.76 17.57
N THR A 245 7.45 10.47 16.46
CA THR A 245 6.37 10.90 15.57
C THR A 245 5.77 9.71 14.83
N LEU A 246 6.61 8.87 14.21
CA LEU A 246 6.18 7.71 13.42
C LEU A 246 5.49 6.64 14.28
N ALA A 247 5.92 6.45 15.53
CA ALA A 247 5.31 5.48 16.46
C ALA A 247 3.87 5.82 16.88
N LYS A 248 3.33 6.99 16.50
CA LYS A 248 1.91 7.35 16.66
C LYS A 248 1.02 6.73 15.57
N ILE A 249 1.59 6.25 14.47
CA ILE A 249 0.85 5.58 13.40
C ILE A 249 0.45 4.18 13.90
N ALA A 250 -0.84 3.87 13.88
CA ALA A 250 -1.36 2.59 14.35
C ALA A 250 -0.72 1.42 13.56
N PRO A 251 -0.30 0.31 14.20
CA PRO A 251 0.29 -0.85 13.51
C PRO A 251 -0.61 -1.56 12.49
N THR A 252 -1.88 -1.17 12.41
CA THR A 252 -2.88 -1.62 11.43
C THR A 252 -3.07 -0.66 10.25
N ASP A 253 -2.49 0.53 10.27
CA ASP A 253 -2.54 1.46 9.13
C ASP A 253 -1.59 0.97 8.02
N ARG A 254 -2.00 1.06 6.75
CA ARG A 254 -1.17 0.73 5.58
C ARG A 254 0.20 1.44 5.57
N ARG A 255 0.30 2.65 6.16
CA ARG A 255 1.53 3.44 6.31
C ARG A 255 2.48 2.93 7.41
N ALA A 256 2.03 2.02 8.27
CA ALA A 256 2.85 1.47 9.36
C ALA A 256 4.09 0.72 8.87
N LEU A 257 4.08 0.20 7.64
CA LEU A 257 5.24 -0.48 7.02
C LEU A 257 6.37 0.51 6.72
N GLU A 258 6.07 1.60 5.99
CA GLU A 258 7.04 2.67 5.71
C GLU A 258 7.47 3.36 7.01
N ALA A 259 6.52 3.66 7.89
CA ALA A 259 6.80 4.24 9.21
C ALA A 259 7.76 3.37 10.03
N SER A 260 7.54 2.05 10.08
CA SER A 260 8.42 1.13 10.82
C SER A 260 9.79 0.99 10.17
N PHE A 261 9.91 1.07 8.85
CA PHE A 261 11.21 1.13 8.16
C PHE A 261 12.01 2.38 8.58
N TYR A 262 11.36 3.55 8.61
CA TYR A 262 12.00 4.79 9.08
C TYR A 262 12.26 4.83 10.60
N ILE A 263 11.39 4.22 11.44
CA ILE A 263 11.68 4.00 12.87
C ILE A 263 12.94 3.14 13.03
N GLY A 264 13.04 2.04 12.26
CA GLY A 264 14.19 1.15 12.26
C GLY A 264 15.48 1.89 11.93
N LEU A 265 15.49 2.68 10.85
CA LEU A 265 16.63 3.51 10.48
C LEU A 265 16.95 4.58 11.52
N ALA A 266 15.95 5.27 12.06
CA ALA A 266 16.14 6.30 13.08
C ALA A 266 16.78 5.72 14.36
N ARG A 267 16.24 4.62 14.87
CA ARG A 267 16.78 3.92 16.05
C ARG A 267 18.15 3.29 15.80
N PHE A 268 18.42 2.83 14.59
CA PHE A 268 19.76 2.37 14.21
C PHE A 268 20.79 3.51 14.28
N ASN A 269 20.44 4.71 13.80
CA ASN A 269 21.34 5.88 13.88
C ASN A 269 21.53 6.41 15.32
N THR A 270 20.60 6.14 16.24
CA THR A 270 20.78 6.44 17.69
C THR A 270 21.28 5.26 18.52
N ALA A 271 21.85 4.23 17.86
CA ALA A 271 22.40 3.01 18.46
C ALA A 271 21.43 2.16 19.32
N LYS A 272 20.12 2.40 19.17
CA LYS A 272 19.04 1.66 19.86
C LYS A 272 18.70 0.39 19.05
N TYR A 273 19.70 -0.48 18.93
CA TYR A 273 19.68 -1.59 17.97
C TYR A 273 18.55 -2.60 18.20
N ALA A 274 18.13 -2.85 19.44
CA ALA A 274 16.98 -3.70 19.76
C ALA A 274 15.64 -3.11 19.25
N GLU A 275 15.43 -1.81 19.41
CA GLU A 275 14.25 -1.13 18.84
C GLU A 275 14.30 -1.14 17.31
N ALA A 276 15.50 -0.98 16.72
CA ALA A 276 15.70 -1.05 15.28
C ALA A 276 15.39 -2.45 14.71
N GLU A 277 15.88 -3.51 15.37
CA GLU A 277 15.59 -4.90 14.97
C GLU A 277 14.09 -5.19 15.05
N SER A 278 13.42 -4.77 16.13
CA SER A 278 11.97 -4.92 16.28
C SER A 278 11.18 -4.20 15.17
N ALA A 279 11.60 -2.99 14.79
CA ALA A 279 10.95 -2.22 13.73
C ALA A 279 11.17 -2.82 12.33
N PHE A 280 12.38 -3.29 12.01
CA PHE A 280 12.62 -4.02 10.75
C PHE A 280 11.93 -5.39 10.73
N ALA A 281 11.85 -6.11 11.86
CA ALA A 281 11.12 -7.37 11.98
C ALA A 281 9.61 -7.21 11.77
N PHE A 282 9.01 -6.08 12.22
CA PHE A 282 7.61 -5.75 11.91
C PHE A 282 7.36 -5.67 10.40
N VAL A 283 8.27 -5.05 9.65
CA VAL A 283 8.16 -4.95 8.19
C VAL A 283 8.45 -6.29 7.52
N ALA A 284 9.57 -6.95 7.86
CA ALA A 284 10.01 -8.21 7.26
C ALA A 284 9.08 -9.41 7.50
N SER A 285 8.20 -9.33 8.51
CA SER A 285 7.14 -10.32 8.78
C SER A 285 5.87 -10.10 7.96
N ARG A 286 5.76 -8.99 7.23
CA ARG A 286 4.61 -8.61 6.39
C ARG A 286 4.98 -8.53 4.92
N LEU A 287 6.10 -7.88 4.60
CA LEU A 287 6.75 -7.86 3.29
C LEU A 287 8.18 -8.41 3.45
N PRO A 288 8.47 -9.66 3.06
CA PRO A 288 9.74 -10.33 3.31
C PRO A 288 10.87 -9.88 2.36
N LEU A 289 11.02 -8.58 2.17
CA LEU A 289 11.98 -7.94 1.28
C LEU A 289 13.43 -8.19 1.74
N PRO A 290 14.38 -8.51 0.84
CA PRO A 290 15.76 -8.79 1.20
C PRO A 290 16.46 -7.58 1.82
N GLU A 291 16.18 -6.37 1.35
CA GLU A 291 16.73 -5.12 1.90
C GLU A 291 16.32 -4.88 3.36
N VAL A 292 15.09 -5.27 3.73
CA VAL A 292 14.55 -5.14 5.09
C VAL A 292 15.08 -6.28 5.99
N VAL A 293 15.15 -7.51 5.48
CA VAL A 293 15.74 -8.64 6.21
C VAL A 293 17.24 -8.41 6.47
N ASN A 294 17.96 -7.81 5.50
CA ASN A 294 19.32 -7.33 5.71
C ASN A 294 19.38 -6.27 6.81
N ASN A 295 18.50 -5.26 6.80
CA ASN A 295 18.50 -4.24 7.86
C ASN A 295 18.20 -4.81 9.26
N GLN A 296 17.29 -5.79 9.35
CA GLN A 296 17.07 -6.57 10.58
C GLN A 296 18.35 -7.29 11.00
N ALA A 297 19.04 -7.96 10.07
CA ALA A 297 20.29 -8.67 10.32
C ALA A 297 21.41 -7.72 10.82
N VAL A 298 21.55 -6.54 10.23
CA VAL A 298 22.50 -5.51 10.67
C VAL A 298 22.18 -5.05 12.09
N ALA A 299 20.91 -4.77 12.41
CA ALA A 299 20.49 -4.40 13.77
C ALA A 299 20.71 -5.53 14.80
N SER A 300 20.48 -6.78 14.42
CA SER A 300 20.75 -7.97 15.24
C SER A 300 22.25 -8.14 15.52
N SER A 301 23.09 -8.04 14.48
CA SER A 301 24.55 -8.17 14.58
C SER A 301 25.17 -7.09 15.48
N ARG A 302 24.63 -5.86 15.47
CA ARG A 302 25.08 -4.76 16.35
C ARG A 302 24.74 -4.96 17.84
N GLN A 303 23.88 -5.92 18.17
CA GLN A 303 23.66 -6.37 19.56
C GLN A 303 24.60 -7.52 19.96
N GLY A 304 25.44 -8.01 19.05
CA GLY A 304 26.26 -9.21 19.24
C GLY A 304 25.50 -10.52 18.98
N HIS A 305 24.27 -10.47 18.50
CA HIS A 305 23.50 -11.68 18.14
C HIS A 305 24.06 -12.32 16.86
N ASN A 306 23.87 -13.64 16.71
CA ASN A 306 24.26 -14.34 15.49
C ASN A 306 23.28 -14.04 14.34
N ALA A 307 23.60 -13.02 13.56
CA ALA A 307 22.80 -12.55 12.42
C ALA A 307 23.00 -13.37 11.11
N VAL A 308 23.91 -14.36 11.09
CA VAL A 308 24.20 -15.17 9.88
C VAL A 308 22.95 -15.76 9.22
N PRO A 309 21.94 -16.31 9.95
CA PRO A 309 20.72 -16.83 9.34
C PRO A 309 19.86 -15.75 8.63
N LEU A 310 19.92 -14.50 9.07
CA LEU A 310 19.18 -13.39 8.44
C LEU A 310 19.91 -12.87 7.21
N PHE A 311 21.24 -12.73 7.26
CA PHE A 311 22.04 -12.39 6.07
C PHE A 311 22.00 -13.49 5.00
N GLN A 312 21.93 -14.76 5.40
CA GLN A 312 21.72 -15.87 4.47
C GLN A 312 20.35 -15.77 3.78
N ARG A 313 19.28 -15.36 4.48
CA ARG A 313 17.96 -15.15 3.86
C ARG A 313 18.00 -14.02 2.82
N ALA A 314 18.68 -12.90 3.11
CA ALA A 314 18.81 -11.79 2.17
C ALA A 314 19.58 -12.18 0.89
N SER A 315 20.77 -12.78 1.04
CA SER A 315 21.61 -13.24 -0.07
C SER A 315 21.02 -14.43 -0.86
N THR A 316 20.14 -15.24 -0.25
CA THR A 316 19.42 -16.29 -0.99
C THR A 316 18.26 -15.71 -1.81
N ALA A 317 17.68 -14.59 -1.38
CA ALA A 317 16.59 -13.91 -2.08
C ALA A 317 17.10 -13.00 -3.22
N ASP A 318 18.27 -12.38 -3.09
CA ASP A 318 19.03 -11.80 -4.21
C ASP A 318 20.51 -12.22 -4.18
N PRO A 319 20.90 -13.27 -4.93
CA PRO A 319 22.29 -13.74 -5.05
C PRO A 319 23.21 -12.86 -5.92
N ASN A 320 22.77 -11.67 -6.34
CA ASN A 320 23.60 -10.72 -7.10
C ASN A 320 23.88 -9.42 -6.34
N ASP A 321 23.27 -9.22 -5.16
CA ASP A 321 23.54 -8.06 -4.32
C ASP A 321 24.88 -8.22 -3.57
N VAL A 322 25.84 -7.37 -3.95
CA VAL A 322 27.19 -7.30 -3.37
C VAL A 322 27.15 -7.13 -1.85
N ASP A 323 26.22 -6.33 -1.34
CA ASP A 323 26.20 -5.94 0.07
C ASP A 323 25.64 -7.06 0.96
N TYR A 324 24.76 -7.92 0.45
CA TYR A 324 24.29 -9.09 1.22
C TYR A 324 25.39 -10.15 1.36
N HIS A 325 26.17 -10.40 0.31
CA HIS A 325 27.36 -11.26 0.39
C HIS A 325 28.45 -10.67 1.29
N TYR A 326 28.74 -9.36 1.16
CA TYR A 326 29.68 -8.68 2.05
C TYR A 326 29.23 -8.75 3.52
N ASN A 327 27.97 -8.45 3.82
CA ASN A 327 27.46 -8.50 5.19
C ASN A 327 27.43 -9.92 5.77
N LEU A 328 27.09 -10.94 4.98
CA LEU A 328 27.19 -12.33 5.37
C LEU A 328 28.65 -12.71 5.70
N ALA A 329 29.61 -12.22 4.91
CA ALA A 329 31.04 -12.40 5.18
C ALA A 329 31.48 -11.73 6.49
N VAL A 330 31.04 -10.50 6.77
CA VAL A 330 31.32 -9.81 8.04
C VAL A 330 30.74 -10.57 9.24
N ALA A 331 29.49 -11.05 9.13
CA ALA A 331 28.86 -11.82 10.18
C ALA A 331 29.59 -13.15 10.44
N MET A 332 29.93 -13.90 9.38
CA MET A 332 30.73 -15.13 9.50
C MET A 332 32.12 -14.87 10.09
N TYR A 333 32.79 -13.78 9.70
CA TYR A 333 34.09 -13.38 10.25
C TYR A 333 34.01 -13.08 11.76
N ARG A 334 32.99 -12.33 12.20
CA ARG A 334 32.77 -12.07 13.64
C ARG A 334 32.41 -13.33 14.44
N GLN A 335 31.79 -14.33 13.82
CA GLN A 335 31.49 -15.64 14.43
C GLN A 335 32.67 -16.64 14.31
N GLY A 336 33.79 -16.25 13.68
CA GLY A 336 34.99 -17.10 13.51
C GLY A 336 34.92 -18.13 12.38
N ASP A 337 33.86 -18.13 11.55
CA ASP A 337 33.84 -18.93 10.31
C ASP A 337 34.60 -18.21 9.19
N PHE A 338 35.93 -18.20 9.32
CA PHE A 338 36.83 -17.65 8.32
C PHE A 338 36.69 -18.34 6.94
N ALA A 339 36.25 -19.61 6.90
CA ALA A 339 36.07 -20.35 5.66
C ALA A 339 34.79 -19.94 4.92
N GLY A 340 33.68 -19.76 5.64
CA GLY A 340 32.46 -19.14 5.13
C GLY A 340 32.69 -17.69 4.72
N ALA A 341 33.25 -16.88 5.62
CA ALA A 341 33.54 -15.48 5.36
C ALA A 341 34.38 -15.27 4.08
N LYS A 342 35.36 -16.16 3.85
CA LYS A 342 36.17 -16.14 2.62
C LYS A 342 35.36 -16.42 1.36
N ARG A 343 34.44 -17.40 1.38
CA ARG A 343 33.58 -17.70 0.22
C ARG A 343 32.67 -16.51 -0.12
N GLU A 344 32.06 -15.91 0.89
CA GLU A 344 31.10 -14.82 0.69
C GLU A 344 31.78 -13.51 0.27
N VAL A 345 32.96 -13.19 0.81
CA VAL A 345 33.72 -12.03 0.33
C VAL A 345 34.32 -12.26 -1.08
N ASP A 346 34.63 -13.51 -1.44
CA ASP A 346 35.00 -13.87 -2.82
C ASP A 346 33.82 -13.72 -3.79
N LEU A 347 32.57 -13.97 -3.36
CA LEU A 347 31.37 -13.68 -4.15
C LEU A 347 31.12 -12.17 -4.28
N ALA A 348 31.22 -11.41 -3.20
CA ALA A 348 31.10 -9.95 -3.23
C ALA A 348 32.13 -9.31 -4.19
N LEU A 349 33.39 -9.75 -4.14
CA LEU A 349 34.45 -9.29 -5.04
C LEU A 349 34.30 -9.80 -6.49
N LYS A 350 33.65 -10.95 -6.72
CA LYS A 350 33.28 -11.40 -8.07
C LYS A 350 32.21 -10.50 -8.69
N LEU A 351 31.22 -10.08 -7.89
CA LEU A 351 30.14 -9.18 -8.32
C LEU A 351 30.65 -7.73 -8.50
N LYS A 352 31.55 -7.27 -7.62
CA LYS A 352 32.16 -5.93 -7.66
C LYS A 352 33.68 -5.99 -7.38
N PRO A 353 34.52 -6.21 -8.41
CA PRO A 353 35.98 -6.34 -8.25
C PRO A 353 36.69 -5.10 -7.68
N ALA A 354 36.04 -3.93 -7.68
CA ALA A 354 36.56 -2.67 -7.14
C ALA A 354 36.04 -2.35 -5.73
N ASP A 355 35.46 -3.33 -5.00
CA ASP A 355 35.00 -3.12 -3.63
C ASP A 355 36.18 -3.15 -2.63
N THR A 356 36.58 -1.96 -2.16
CA THR A 356 37.76 -1.78 -1.30
C THR A 356 37.59 -2.37 0.10
N GLU A 357 36.40 -2.29 0.69
CA GLU A 357 36.13 -2.88 2.01
C GLU A 357 36.12 -4.41 1.93
N ALA A 358 35.52 -4.98 0.88
CA ALA A 358 35.56 -6.43 0.66
C ALA A 358 37.01 -6.92 0.40
N ALA A 359 37.83 -6.16 -0.33
CA ALA A 359 39.25 -6.48 -0.51
C ALA A 359 40.04 -6.42 0.82
N GLN A 360 39.76 -5.45 1.68
CA GLN A 360 40.36 -5.34 3.03
C GLN A 360 39.90 -6.50 3.94
N LEU A 361 38.60 -6.81 3.97
CA LEU A 361 38.03 -7.94 4.70
C LEU A 361 38.66 -9.28 4.27
N LYS A 362 38.75 -9.53 2.96
CA LYS A 362 39.44 -10.72 2.41
C LYS A 362 40.91 -10.79 2.82
N THR A 363 41.58 -9.64 2.92
CA THR A 363 42.98 -9.55 3.35
C THR A 363 43.10 -9.91 4.83
N SER A 364 42.29 -9.33 5.72
CA SER A 364 42.29 -9.66 7.15
C SER A 364 41.91 -11.12 7.44
N ILE A 365 40.91 -11.68 6.74
CA ILE A 365 40.57 -13.11 6.80
C ILE A 365 41.78 -13.97 6.37
N SER A 366 42.49 -13.58 5.30
CA SER A 366 43.64 -14.34 4.79
C SER A 366 44.91 -14.19 5.63
N ALA A 367 45.03 -13.09 6.39
CA ALA A 367 46.09 -12.87 7.37
C ALA A 367 45.85 -13.60 8.71
N GLY A 368 44.65 -14.16 8.92
CA GLY A 368 44.27 -14.77 10.20
C GLY A 368 44.04 -13.74 11.31
N HIS A 369 43.77 -12.48 10.97
CA HIS A 369 43.36 -11.49 11.96
C HIS A 369 42.04 -11.94 12.61
N THR A 370 41.96 -11.84 13.94
CA THR A 370 40.72 -12.04 14.68
C THR A 370 39.82 -10.81 14.54
N PRO A 371 38.48 -10.97 14.51
CA PRO A 371 37.58 -9.82 14.62
C PRO A 371 37.84 -9.07 15.93
N PRO A 372 37.71 -7.72 15.95
CA PRO A 372 37.75 -6.97 17.21
C PRO A 372 36.60 -7.45 18.11
N ALA A 373 36.92 -7.86 19.34
CA ALA A 373 35.90 -8.39 20.23
C ALA A 373 34.91 -7.29 20.63
N ALA A 374 33.61 -7.58 20.55
CA ALA A 374 32.52 -6.59 20.58
C ALA A 374 32.37 -5.77 21.88
N ASN A 375 33.21 -6.01 22.89
CA ASN A 375 33.30 -5.23 24.14
C ASN A 375 34.76 -4.99 24.59
N ALA A 376 35.75 -5.08 23.69
CA ALA A 376 37.16 -4.88 24.02
C ALA A 376 37.50 -3.40 24.27
N ALA A 377 37.42 -2.98 25.53
CA ALA A 377 37.99 -1.71 25.97
C ALA A 377 39.54 -1.74 25.89
N ALA A 378 40.06 -1.33 24.74
CA ALA A 378 41.45 -0.90 24.49
C ALA A 378 42.56 -1.64 25.26
N THR A 379 42.93 -2.87 24.85
CA THR A 379 44.32 -3.39 25.02
C THR A 379 44.57 -4.67 24.21
N THR A 380 45.12 -4.55 23.00
CA THR A 380 46.27 -5.33 22.49
C THR A 380 46.64 -4.87 21.07
N GLU A 381 47.90 -5.04 20.68
CA GLU A 381 48.45 -4.55 19.41
C GLU A 381 48.13 -5.51 18.24
N THR A 382 46.91 -5.45 17.71
CA THR A 382 46.55 -6.10 16.44
C THR A 382 46.80 -5.14 15.27
N THR A 383 47.67 -5.52 14.33
CA THR A 383 48.24 -4.64 13.28
C THR A 383 47.30 -4.34 12.11
N SER A 384 46.03 -4.01 12.37
CA SER A 384 45.07 -3.58 11.35
C SER A 384 43.93 -2.78 11.99
N ASP A 385 43.84 -1.49 11.68
CA ASP A 385 42.75 -0.59 12.13
C ASP A 385 41.39 -0.84 11.41
N PHE A 386 41.22 -2.00 10.77
CA PHE A 386 40.06 -2.35 9.96
C PHE A 386 39.02 -3.13 10.77
N ASP A 387 38.01 -2.42 11.31
CA ASP A 387 36.74 -3.05 11.74
C ASP A 387 35.78 -3.12 10.55
N PRO A 388 35.47 -4.32 10.02
CA PRO A 388 34.48 -4.47 8.96
C PRO A 388 33.06 -4.18 9.49
N LEU A 389 32.47 -3.09 9.02
CA LEU A 389 31.10 -2.67 9.37
C LEU A 389 30.09 -3.16 8.32
N GLU A 390 28.96 -3.74 8.76
CA GLU A 390 27.88 -4.14 7.85
C GLU A 390 27.10 -2.95 7.28
N ARG A 391 26.67 -3.11 6.02
CA ARG A 391 26.02 -2.11 5.18
C ARG A 391 24.49 -2.16 5.33
N ILE A 392 23.92 -1.06 5.80
CA ILE A 392 22.46 -0.90 5.98
C ILE A 392 21.84 -0.19 4.76
N ARG A 393 20.70 -0.69 4.27
CA ARG A 393 19.91 -0.09 3.17
C ARG A 393 19.13 1.10 3.74
N ARG A 394 19.56 2.33 3.40
CA ARG A 394 19.02 3.59 3.99
C ARG A 394 17.83 4.21 3.25
N THR A 395 17.47 3.67 2.09
CA THR A 395 16.41 4.17 1.22
C THR A 395 15.22 3.23 1.28
N TYR A 396 14.00 3.79 1.40
CA TYR A 396 12.76 3.03 1.23
C TYR A 396 12.47 2.91 -0.26
N SER A 397 12.59 1.72 -0.84
CA SER A 397 12.35 1.51 -2.27
C SER A 397 10.86 1.30 -2.54
N GLU A 398 10.10 2.37 -2.77
CA GLU A 398 8.64 2.29 -2.95
C GLU A 398 8.25 1.29 -4.05
N ALA A 399 9.01 1.25 -5.16
CA ALA A 399 8.85 0.28 -6.23
C ALA A 399 9.04 -1.18 -5.74
N SER A 400 10.07 -1.48 -4.94
CA SER A 400 10.28 -2.82 -4.38
C SER A 400 9.15 -3.21 -3.42
N PHE A 401 8.70 -2.28 -2.58
CA PHE A 401 7.59 -2.50 -1.64
C PHE A 401 6.27 -2.78 -2.39
N ARG A 402 5.94 -2.01 -3.43
CA ARG A 402 4.78 -2.26 -4.31
C ARG A 402 4.89 -3.60 -5.03
N GLN A 403 6.07 -3.93 -5.57
CA GLN A 403 6.30 -5.21 -6.26
C GLN A 403 6.14 -6.41 -5.32
N ALA A 404 6.68 -6.35 -4.10
CA ALA A 404 6.54 -7.44 -3.13
C ALA A 404 5.10 -7.61 -2.63
N ALA A 405 4.36 -6.51 -2.41
CA ALA A 405 2.93 -6.57 -2.10
C ALA A 405 2.15 -7.24 -3.24
N PHE A 406 2.33 -6.77 -4.48
CA PHE A 406 1.70 -7.33 -5.67
C PHE A 406 2.04 -8.82 -5.88
N GLN A 407 3.28 -9.25 -5.62
CA GLN A 407 3.65 -10.67 -5.67
C GLN A 407 2.95 -11.51 -4.59
N LEU A 408 2.82 -11.01 -3.36
CA LEU A 408 2.07 -11.70 -2.31
C LEU A 408 0.58 -11.79 -2.63
N ASP A 409 0.00 -10.75 -3.23
CA ASP A 409 -1.41 -10.74 -3.63
C ASP A 409 -1.65 -11.64 -4.85
N GLN A 410 -0.71 -11.73 -5.81
CA GLN A 410 -0.74 -12.77 -6.85
C GLN A 410 -0.66 -14.18 -6.26
N MET A 411 0.24 -14.43 -5.30
CA MET A 411 0.32 -15.74 -4.62
C MET A 411 -0.96 -16.06 -3.85
N ARG A 412 -1.60 -15.05 -3.22
CA ARG A 412 -2.90 -15.17 -2.56
C ARG A 412 -4.00 -15.50 -3.57
N ALA A 413 -4.06 -14.81 -4.70
CA ALA A 413 -5.04 -15.03 -5.76
C ALA A 413 -4.91 -16.42 -6.39
N ILE A 414 -3.68 -16.88 -6.66
CA ILE A 414 -3.41 -18.25 -7.15
C ILE A 414 -3.87 -19.29 -6.12
N ARG A 415 -3.58 -19.08 -4.83
CA ARG A 415 -4.05 -19.95 -3.74
C ARG A 415 -5.57 -19.99 -3.66
N LEU A 416 -6.23 -18.82 -3.67
CA LEU A 416 -7.70 -18.69 -3.66
C LEU A 416 -8.34 -19.42 -4.85
N ALA A 417 -7.80 -19.27 -6.05
CA ALA A 417 -8.31 -19.93 -7.26
C ALA A 417 -8.24 -21.48 -7.22
N THR A 418 -7.52 -22.07 -6.26
CA THR A 418 -7.51 -23.53 -6.02
C THR A 418 -8.50 -24.01 -4.95
N LEU A 419 -9.15 -23.10 -4.22
CA LEU A 419 -10.12 -23.45 -3.17
C LEU A 419 -11.54 -23.64 -3.74
N PRO A 420 -12.41 -24.43 -3.09
CA PRO A 420 -13.84 -24.46 -3.37
C PRO A 420 -14.50 -23.07 -3.21
N PRO A 421 -15.60 -22.77 -3.93
CA PRO A 421 -16.21 -21.43 -3.91
C PRO A 421 -16.59 -20.90 -2.52
N ALA A 422 -17.11 -21.76 -1.63
CA ALA A 422 -17.43 -21.41 -0.25
C ALA A 422 -16.18 -21.04 0.58
N GLU A 423 -15.05 -21.72 0.35
CA GLU A 423 -13.78 -21.41 1.01
C GLU A 423 -13.14 -20.12 0.46
N GLN A 424 -13.30 -19.85 -0.84
CA GLN A 424 -12.95 -18.54 -1.43
C GLN A 424 -13.78 -17.44 -0.76
N ALA A 425 -15.09 -17.60 -0.70
CA ALA A 425 -16.00 -16.62 -0.09
C ALA A 425 -15.68 -16.39 1.40
N ALA A 426 -15.28 -17.41 2.16
CA ALA A 426 -14.86 -17.26 3.55
C ALA A 426 -13.58 -16.41 3.69
N GLU A 427 -12.53 -16.68 2.91
CA GLU A 427 -11.27 -15.91 2.98
C GLU A 427 -11.45 -14.47 2.41
N TYR A 428 -12.33 -14.26 1.43
CA TYR A 428 -12.74 -12.91 0.98
C TYR A 428 -13.54 -12.17 2.08
N THR A 429 -14.50 -12.83 2.73
CA THR A 429 -15.28 -12.26 3.84
C THR A 429 -14.36 -11.85 5.00
N LYS A 430 -13.39 -12.69 5.35
CA LYS A 430 -12.37 -12.39 6.35
C LYS A 430 -11.53 -11.16 5.97
N GLN A 431 -11.09 -11.05 4.71
CA GLN A 431 -10.37 -9.85 4.23
C GLN A 431 -11.24 -8.59 4.31
N GLY A 432 -12.53 -8.68 3.97
CA GLY A 432 -13.49 -7.59 4.16
C GLY A 432 -13.61 -7.14 5.62
N HIS A 433 -13.61 -8.08 6.59
CA HIS A 433 -13.57 -7.76 8.01
C HIS A 433 -12.23 -7.16 8.46
N GLU A 434 -11.10 -7.64 7.94
CA GLU A 434 -9.77 -7.07 8.19
C GLU A 434 -9.69 -5.62 7.68
N TYR A 435 -10.25 -5.31 6.51
CA TYR A 435 -10.35 -3.93 5.99
C TYR A 435 -11.35 -3.07 6.78
N LEU A 436 -12.51 -3.60 7.18
CA LEU A 436 -13.46 -2.89 8.06
C LEU A 436 -12.86 -2.57 9.44
N ALA A 437 -11.96 -3.40 9.96
CA ALA A 437 -11.22 -3.13 11.20
C ALA A 437 -10.15 -2.04 11.03
N GLN A 438 -9.57 -1.93 9.83
CA GLN A 438 -8.63 -0.86 9.45
C GLN A 438 -9.33 0.46 9.08
N GLY A 439 -10.66 0.48 8.96
CA GLY A 439 -11.42 1.65 8.47
C GLY A 439 -11.38 1.83 6.95
N LEU A 440 -10.87 0.83 6.22
CA LEU A 440 -10.79 0.79 4.76
C LEU A 440 -12.13 0.31 4.18
N VAL A 441 -13.14 1.19 4.27
CA VAL A 441 -14.54 0.85 3.97
C VAL A 441 -14.79 0.53 2.48
N PRO A 442 -14.24 1.27 1.49
CA PRO A 442 -14.38 0.91 0.07
C PRO A 442 -13.75 -0.43 -0.27
N GLU A 443 -12.53 -0.69 0.23
CA GLU A 443 -11.82 -1.95 0.08
C GLU A 443 -12.65 -3.11 0.66
N ALA A 444 -13.20 -2.93 1.86
CA ALA A 444 -14.08 -3.91 2.47
C ALA A 444 -15.36 -4.18 1.66
N GLU A 445 -15.99 -3.16 1.06
CA GLU A 445 -17.15 -3.38 0.20
C GLU A 445 -16.79 -4.28 -0.99
N GLN A 446 -15.64 -4.02 -1.62
CA GLN A 446 -15.15 -4.81 -2.74
C GLN A 446 -14.88 -6.27 -2.36
N GLU A 447 -14.29 -6.53 -1.18
CA GLU A 447 -14.05 -7.90 -0.71
C GLU A 447 -15.36 -8.65 -0.40
N PHE A 448 -16.34 -8.04 0.26
CA PHE A 448 -17.64 -8.70 0.50
C PHE A 448 -18.43 -8.91 -0.79
N GLN A 449 -18.40 -7.96 -1.73
CA GLN A 449 -19.00 -8.15 -3.06
C GLN A 449 -18.28 -9.27 -3.85
N THR A 450 -16.97 -9.42 -3.70
CA THR A 450 -16.19 -10.53 -4.29
C THR A 450 -16.54 -11.87 -3.63
N ALA A 451 -16.71 -11.91 -2.31
CA ALA A 451 -17.16 -13.09 -1.57
C ALA A 451 -18.56 -13.56 -2.03
N ILE A 452 -19.53 -12.65 -2.20
CA ILE A 452 -20.87 -12.96 -2.73
C ILE A 452 -20.81 -13.39 -4.21
N THR A 453 -19.83 -12.91 -4.97
CA THR A 453 -19.60 -13.33 -6.36
C THR A 453 -19.01 -14.75 -6.44
N ALA A 454 -18.19 -15.15 -5.46
CA ALA A 454 -17.66 -16.51 -5.33
C ALA A 454 -18.74 -17.48 -4.82
N ASP A 455 -19.47 -17.12 -3.75
CA ASP A 455 -20.58 -17.89 -3.22
C ASP A 455 -21.74 -16.98 -2.76
N ALA A 456 -22.79 -16.91 -3.58
CA ALA A 456 -24.01 -16.16 -3.31
C ALA A 456 -24.88 -16.75 -2.17
N SER A 457 -24.45 -17.85 -1.55
CA SER A 457 -25.04 -18.38 -0.31
C SER A 457 -24.28 -18.01 0.96
N SER A 458 -23.17 -17.26 0.85
CA SER A 458 -22.37 -16.80 1.99
C SER A 458 -23.12 -15.75 2.85
N ALA A 459 -23.84 -16.23 3.86
CA ALA A 459 -24.55 -15.39 4.81
C ALA A 459 -23.63 -14.39 5.52
N GLU A 460 -22.39 -14.78 5.84
CA GLU A 460 -21.41 -13.92 6.49
C GLU A 460 -20.97 -12.76 5.57
N ALA A 461 -20.77 -13.01 4.27
CA ALA A 461 -20.45 -11.96 3.30
C ALA A 461 -21.58 -10.92 3.18
N HIS A 462 -22.84 -11.38 3.14
CA HIS A 462 -24.01 -10.49 3.18
C HIS A 462 -24.09 -9.69 4.50
N ALA A 463 -23.73 -10.28 5.65
CA ALA A 463 -23.69 -9.55 6.92
C ALA A 463 -22.57 -8.48 6.96
N GLY A 464 -21.40 -8.79 6.39
CA GLY A 464 -20.30 -7.84 6.22
C GLY A 464 -20.66 -6.68 5.30
N LEU A 465 -21.27 -6.96 4.14
CA LEU A 465 -21.76 -5.94 3.21
C LEU A 465 -22.86 -5.07 3.84
N ALA A 466 -23.75 -5.66 4.65
CA ALA A 466 -24.72 -4.92 5.44
C ALA A 466 -24.05 -3.94 6.41
N GLN A 467 -22.98 -4.37 7.11
CA GLN A 467 -22.21 -3.53 8.03
C GLN A 467 -21.45 -2.41 7.30
N VAL A 468 -20.92 -2.65 6.09
CA VAL A 468 -20.33 -1.59 5.24
C VAL A 468 -21.37 -0.53 4.88
N ARG A 469 -22.56 -0.96 4.41
CA ARG A 469 -23.62 -0.04 3.99
C ARG A 469 -24.23 0.72 5.16
N GLU A 470 -24.33 0.10 6.33
CA GLU A 470 -24.72 0.75 7.59
C GLU A 470 -23.74 1.88 7.96
N ARG A 471 -22.43 1.59 8.00
CA ARG A 471 -21.38 2.59 8.27
C ARG A 471 -21.37 3.72 7.25
N SER A 472 -21.70 3.42 6.01
CA SER A 472 -21.78 4.41 4.93
C SER A 472 -23.05 5.29 5.01
N GLY A 473 -24.03 4.93 5.83
CA GLY A 473 -25.31 5.63 5.96
C GLY A 473 -26.36 5.24 4.91
N ASN A 474 -26.14 4.15 4.17
CA ASN A 474 -27.10 3.61 3.21
C ASN A 474 -28.03 2.58 3.88
N SER A 475 -28.86 3.07 4.80
CA SER A 475 -29.67 2.26 5.73
C SER A 475 -30.68 1.31 5.05
N ALA A 476 -31.14 1.63 3.84
CA ALA A 476 -32.05 0.78 3.08
C ALA A 476 -31.32 -0.46 2.52
N ASP A 477 -30.23 -0.23 1.79
CA ASP A 477 -29.43 -1.31 1.22
C ASP A 477 -28.70 -2.12 2.31
N ALA A 478 -28.41 -1.52 3.47
CA ALA A 478 -27.90 -2.23 4.65
C ALA A 478 -28.93 -3.21 5.22
N ARG A 479 -30.21 -2.81 5.33
CA ARG A 479 -31.29 -3.68 5.78
C ARG A 479 -31.52 -4.85 4.82
N ALA A 480 -31.52 -4.58 3.51
CA ALA A 480 -31.71 -5.60 2.48
C ALA A 480 -30.65 -6.72 2.55
N GLU A 481 -29.38 -6.37 2.76
CA GLU A 481 -28.30 -7.36 2.89
C GLU A 481 -28.36 -8.12 4.22
N ALA A 482 -28.65 -7.44 5.34
CA ALA A 482 -28.81 -8.10 6.64
C ALA A 482 -29.98 -9.09 6.64
N GLU A 483 -31.11 -8.73 6.03
CA GLU A 483 -32.22 -9.66 5.84
C GLU A 483 -31.87 -10.83 4.91
N SER A 484 -31.07 -10.59 3.85
CA SER A 484 -30.65 -11.65 2.92
C SER A 484 -29.70 -12.63 3.61
N SER A 485 -28.76 -12.12 4.39
CA SER A 485 -27.91 -12.89 5.31
C SER A 485 -28.73 -13.79 6.24
N ILE A 486 -29.73 -13.24 6.92
CA ILE A 486 -30.60 -14.00 7.85
C ILE A 486 -31.46 -15.05 7.12
N LYS A 487 -31.87 -14.79 5.88
CA LYS A 487 -32.62 -15.75 5.02
C LYS A 487 -31.74 -16.92 4.57
N LEU A 488 -30.43 -16.71 4.41
CA LEU A 488 -29.45 -17.75 4.06
C LEU A 488 -29.04 -18.56 5.30
N HIS A 489 -28.52 -17.91 6.33
CA HIS A 489 -28.21 -18.53 7.62
C HIS A 489 -28.22 -17.50 8.76
N PRO A 490 -29.13 -17.61 9.76
CA PRO A 490 -29.19 -16.69 10.90
C PRO A 490 -27.85 -16.59 11.66
N ASN A 491 -27.34 -15.38 11.83
CA ASN A 491 -26.06 -15.06 12.46
C ASN A 491 -26.18 -13.76 13.29
N ALA A 492 -25.37 -13.61 14.34
CA ALA A 492 -25.45 -12.42 15.19
C ALA A 492 -25.06 -11.11 14.48
N PRO A 493 -24.03 -11.04 13.62
CA PRO A 493 -23.65 -9.81 12.92
C PRO A 493 -24.80 -9.16 12.12
N ALA A 494 -25.58 -9.94 11.36
CA ALA A 494 -26.72 -9.42 10.59
C ALA A 494 -27.84 -8.89 11.51
N TYR A 495 -28.20 -9.61 12.57
CA TYR A 495 -29.16 -9.12 13.56
C TYR A 495 -28.68 -7.84 14.25
N LEU A 496 -27.37 -7.69 14.50
CA LEU A 496 -26.81 -6.49 15.09
C LEU A 496 -26.80 -5.29 14.14
N VAL A 497 -26.67 -5.50 12.82
CA VAL A 497 -26.91 -4.43 11.82
C VAL A 497 -28.37 -3.97 11.89
N LEU A 498 -29.33 -4.90 11.81
CA LEU A 498 -30.76 -4.55 11.93
C LEU A 498 -31.05 -3.79 13.23
N ALA A 499 -30.57 -4.28 14.36
CA ALA A 499 -30.79 -3.65 15.66
C ALA A 499 -30.23 -2.21 15.75
N ARG A 500 -29.14 -1.89 15.04
CA ARG A 500 -28.60 -0.52 14.98
C ARG A 500 -29.39 0.37 14.02
N LEU A 501 -29.83 -0.15 12.88
CA LEU A 501 -30.73 0.55 11.95
C LEU A 501 -32.08 0.87 12.62
N ASP A 502 -32.63 -0.06 13.39
CA ASP A 502 -33.87 0.16 14.16
C ASP A 502 -33.70 1.26 15.22
N LEU A 503 -32.53 1.34 15.89
CA LEU A 503 -32.20 2.44 16.82
C LEU A 503 -32.04 3.79 16.13
N GLN A 504 -31.52 3.83 14.89
CA GLN A 504 -31.46 5.07 14.11
C GLN A 504 -32.85 5.62 13.79
N THR A 505 -33.83 4.74 13.53
CA THR A 505 -35.25 5.11 13.37
C THR A 505 -36.02 5.19 14.70
N ASN A 506 -35.33 5.08 15.84
CA ASN A 506 -35.88 5.07 17.20
C ASN A 506 -36.92 3.96 17.49
N ASP A 507 -36.96 2.90 16.68
CA ASP A 507 -37.72 1.67 17.01
C ASP A 507 -36.90 0.82 17.98
N THR A 508 -37.02 1.20 19.25
CA THR A 508 -36.38 0.49 20.35
C THR A 508 -36.99 -0.90 20.60
N THR A 509 -38.15 -1.23 20.01
CA THR A 509 -38.82 -2.53 20.18
C THR A 509 -38.30 -3.55 19.16
N ALA A 510 -38.23 -3.17 17.89
CA ALA A 510 -37.59 -3.98 16.84
C ALA A 510 -36.10 -4.21 17.17
N SER A 511 -35.42 -3.16 17.64
CA SER A 511 -34.03 -3.28 18.10
C SER A 511 -33.88 -4.29 19.24
N ALA A 512 -34.74 -4.26 20.26
CA ALA A 512 -34.70 -5.23 21.36
C ALA A 512 -34.90 -6.67 20.90
N ALA A 513 -35.82 -6.91 19.97
CA ALA A 513 -36.02 -8.24 19.36
C ALA A 513 -34.78 -8.71 18.58
N ASN A 514 -34.14 -7.82 17.81
CA ASN A 514 -32.95 -8.13 17.03
C ASN A 514 -31.69 -8.35 17.92
N VAL A 515 -31.49 -7.53 18.97
CA VAL A 515 -30.42 -7.78 19.98
C VAL A 515 -30.64 -9.11 20.69
N ASN A 516 -31.88 -9.46 21.01
CA ASN A 516 -32.20 -10.78 21.57
C ASN A 516 -31.87 -11.93 20.63
N LYS A 517 -32.12 -11.79 19.33
CA LYS A 517 -31.73 -12.81 18.33
C LYS A 517 -30.22 -12.94 18.21
N ALA A 518 -29.47 -11.85 18.24
CA ALA A 518 -28.01 -11.89 18.32
C ALA A 518 -27.52 -12.61 19.59
N LEU A 519 -28.07 -12.28 20.77
CA LEU A 519 -27.69 -12.91 22.05
C LEU A 519 -28.14 -14.37 22.18
N GLN A 520 -29.17 -14.82 21.46
CA GLN A 520 -29.60 -16.22 21.41
C GLN A 520 -28.63 -17.08 20.60
N LEU A 521 -27.94 -16.51 19.59
CA LEU A 521 -26.90 -17.18 18.81
C LEU A 521 -25.54 -17.07 19.49
N GLU A 522 -25.17 -15.87 19.95
CA GLU A 522 -23.88 -15.56 20.53
C GLU A 522 -24.02 -14.84 21.89
N PRO A 523 -24.28 -15.57 23.00
CA PRO A 523 -24.50 -14.98 24.33
C PRO A 523 -23.33 -14.16 24.88
N LYS A 524 -22.15 -14.25 24.25
CA LYS A 524 -20.90 -13.57 24.64
C LYS A 524 -20.52 -12.41 23.72
N ASP A 525 -21.29 -12.09 22.67
CA ASP A 525 -21.02 -10.95 21.80
C ASP A 525 -21.07 -9.65 22.62
N THR A 526 -19.98 -8.88 22.58
CA THR A 526 -19.81 -7.67 23.41
C THR A 526 -20.61 -6.48 22.89
N ALA A 527 -20.85 -6.39 21.58
CA ALA A 527 -21.70 -5.36 20.99
C ALA A 527 -23.17 -5.62 21.31
N ALA A 528 -23.63 -6.86 21.21
CA ALA A 528 -24.97 -7.30 21.60
C ALA A 528 -25.23 -7.07 23.09
N GLN A 529 -24.28 -7.41 23.96
CA GLN A 529 -24.38 -7.12 25.40
C GLN A 529 -24.42 -5.61 25.69
N GLY A 530 -23.60 -4.80 25.01
CA GLY A 530 -23.62 -3.34 25.13
C GLY A 530 -24.93 -2.70 24.63
N MET A 531 -25.45 -3.15 23.49
CA MET A 531 -26.74 -2.71 22.96
C MET A 531 -27.91 -3.09 23.88
N ARG A 532 -27.88 -4.29 24.49
CA ARG A 532 -28.84 -4.69 25.53
C ARG A 532 -28.80 -3.73 26.73
N GLN A 533 -27.62 -3.36 27.21
CA GLN A 533 -27.49 -2.40 28.31
C GLN A 533 -28.04 -1.01 27.92
N ALA A 534 -27.76 -0.54 26.70
CA ALA A 534 -28.29 0.73 26.19
C ALA A 534 -29.82 0.74 26.04
N LEU A 535 -30.43 -0.38 25.66
CA LEU A 535 -31.89 -0.56 25.57
C LEU A 535 -32.54 -0.61 26.96
N LEU A 536 -31.97 -1.37 27.90
CA LEU A 536 -32.43 -1.41 29.30
C LEU A 536 -32.35 -0.03 29.96
N ALA A 537 -31.29 0.76 29.69
CA ALA A 537 -31.17 2.14 30.16
C ALA A 537 -32.19 3.10 29.53
N ARG A 538 -32.79 2.75 28.39
CA ARG A 538 -33.93 3.44 27.77
C ARG A 538 -35.29 2.87 28.22
N GLY A 539 -35.32 1.95 29.18
CA GLY A 539 -36.54 1.36 29.73
C GLY A 539 -37.13 0.19 28.93
N GLN A 540 -36.46 -0.30 27.87
CA GLN A 540 -36.93 -1.46 27.11
C GLN A 540 -36.48 -2.77 27.75
N SER A 541 -37.44 -3.67 28.00
CA SER A 541 -37.17 -5.03 28.46
C SER A 541 -36.85 -5.94 27.28
N LEU A 542 -35.71 -6.63 27.34
CA LEU A 542 -35.41 -7.74 26.45
C LEU A 542 -35.98 -9.03 27.05
N GLN A 543 -36.90 -9.69 26.33
CA GLN A 543 -37.55 -10.97 26.69
C GLN A 543 -36.84 -12.18 26.06
#